data_AF-A0A1Q3K7K6-F1
#
_entry.id   AF-A0A1Q3K7K6-F1
#
_cell.length_a   1.000
_cell.length_b   1.000
_cell.length_c   1.000
_cell.angle_alpha   90.00
_cell.angle_beta   90.00
_cell.angle_gamma   90.00
#
_symmetry.space_group_name_H-M   'P 1'
#
loop_
_entity.id
_entity.type
_entity.pdbx_description
1 polymer ?
#
loop_
_entity_poly.entity_id
_entity_poly.type
_entity_poly.pdbx_seq_one_letter_code
_entity_poly.pdbx_strand_id
1 'polypeptide(L)' 'MVPSFKQERDMNIEMRELNDTDLETVAGGMDCRTAIAVSKIYISVGDILNSLGNSAGAAGFYGQATGVLQGACPA' A
#
# COMPACT_ATOMS: atom_id res chain seq x y z
N MET A 1 -9.64 29.30 45.08
CA MET A 1 -10.32 28.10 44.55
C MET A 1 -10.14 28.09 43.04
N VAL A 2 -9.23 27.27 42.50
CA VAL A 2 -9.09 26.98 41.06
C VAL A 2 -9.01 25.47 40.90
N PRO A 3 -9.68 24.87 39.90
CA PRO A 3 -9.91 23.43 39.85
C PRO A 3 -8.69 22.66 39.31
N SER A 4 -8.61 21.40 39.75
CA SER A 4 -7.59 20.40 39.42
C SER A 4 -7.41 20.21 37.91
N PHE A 5 -6.17 20.35 37.42
CA PHE A 5 -5.78 19.97 36.06
C PHE A 5 -5.90 18.45 35.89
N LYS A 6 -6.46 18.04 34.75
CA LYS A 6 -6.73 16.65 34.37
C LYS A 6 -5.42 15.88 34.14
N GLN A 7 -5.43 14.67 34.68
CA GLN A 7 -4.51 13.55 34.51
C GLN A 7 -3.84 13.48 33.13
N GLU A 8 -2.52 13.69 33.12
CA GLU A 8 -1.64 13.35 32.01
C GLU A 8 -1.67 11.81 31.88
N ARG A 9 -2.22 11.31 30.77
CA ARG A 9 -2.11 9.88 30.44
C ARG A 9 -0.77 9.70 29.73
N ASP A 10 0.22 9.22 30.46
CA ASP A 10 1.44 8.66 29.86
C ASP A 10 1.05 7.54 28.89
N MET A 11 1.06 7.84 27.60
CA MET A 11 1.03 6.81 26.56
C MET A 11 2.41 6.16 26.54
N ASN A 12 2.58 5.13 27.35
CA ASN A 12 3.73 4.23 27.23
C ASN A 12 3.57 3.42 25.92
N ILE A 13 4.07 3.97 24.82
CA ILE A 13 4.14 3.26 23.53
C ILE A 13 5.37 2.36 23.61
N GLU A 14 5.15 1.10 24.00
CA GLU A 14 6.17 0.08 23.85
C GLU A 14 6.40 -0.16 22.35
N MET A 15 7.55 0.30 21.84
CA MET A 15 7.98 -0.01 20.48
C MET A 15 8.38 -1.49 20.42
N ARG A 16 7.40 -2.35 20.14
CA ARG A 16 7.64 -3.77 19.87
C ARG A 16 8.12 -3.94 18.42
N GLU A 17 9.05 -4.86 18.19
CA GLU A 17 9.45 -5.25 16.84
C GLU A 17 8.23 -5.75 16.05
N LEU A 18 8.01 -5.17 14.87
CA LEU A 18 6.94 -5.57 13.97
C LEU A 18 7.28 -6.94 13.39
N ASN A 19 6.37 -7.91 13.54
CA ASN A 19 6.46 -9.20 12.85
C ASN A 19 5.59 -9.21 11.60
N ASP A 20 5.71 -10.23 10.77
CA ASP A 20 5.00 -10.33 9.48
C ASP A 20 3.47 -10.23 9.64
N THR A 21 2.91 -10.71 10.76
CA THR A 21 1.47 -10.58 11.05
C THR A 21 1.07 -9.14 11.36
N ASP A 22 1.92 -8.40 12.08
CA ASP A 22 1.74 -6.95 12.30
C ASP A 22 1.87 -6.19 10.96
N LEU A 23 2.77 -6.64 10.07
CA LEU A 23 2.93 -6.07 8.73
C LEU A 23 1.67 -6.30 7.87
N GLU A 24 1.11 -7.51 7.88
CA GLU A 24 -0.15 -7.82 7.19
C GLU A 24 -1.35 -7.05 7.77
N THR A 25 -1.37 -6.86 9.10
CA THR A 25 -2.44 -6.14 9.82
C THR A 25 -2.38 -4.64 9.57
N VAL A 26 -1.18 -4.04 9.53
CA VAL A 26 -0.98 -2.62 9.18
C VAL A 26 -1.18 -2.40 7.67
N ALA A 27 -0.82 -3.37 6.83
CA ALA A 27 -0.96 -3.28 5.38
C ALA A 27 -2.37 -3.59 4.87
N GLY A 28 -3.25 -4.18 5.69
CA GLY A 28 -4.64 -4.48 5.32
C GLY A 28 -4.76 -5.18 3.97
N GLY A 29 -3.90 -6.17 3.74
CA GLY A 29 -3.57 -6.78 2.44
C GLY A 29 -4.69 -6.72 1.40
N MET A 30 -4.40 -6.12 0.25
CA MET A 30 -5.34 -6.03 -0.87
C MET A 30 -5.76 -7.42 -1.31
N ASP A 31 -7.06 -7.68 -1.46
CA ASP A 31 -7.53 -8.96 -1.96
C ASP A 31 -7.13 -9.15 -3.43
N CYS A 32 -6.88 -10.40 -3.83
CA CYS A 32 -6.41 -10.69 -5.20
C CYS A 32 -7.37 -10.21 -6.30
N ARG A 33 -8.69 -10.14 -6.07
CA ARG A 33 -9.62 -9.63 -7.11
C ARG A 33 -9.45 -8.12 -7.28
N THR A 34 -9.33 -7.40 -6.17
CA THR A 34 -9.03 -5.96 -6.20
C THR A 34 -7.66 -5.70 -6.81
N ALA A 35 -6.65 -6.53 -6.51
CA ALA A 35 -5.33 -6.44 -7.12
C ALA A 35 -5.36 -6.64 -8.64
N ILE A 36 -6.18 -7.57 -9.15
CA ILE A 36 -6.40 -7.75 -10.59
C ILE A 36 -7.07 -6.52 -11.22
N ALA A 37 -8.01 -5.88 -10.53
CA ALA A 37 -8.65 -4.67 -11.04
C ALA A 37 -7.66 -3.49 -11.10
N VAL A 38 -6.88 -3.29 -10.02
CA VAL A 38 -5.86 -2.24 -9.93
C VAL A 38 -4.74 -2.46 -10.95
N SER A 39 -4.28 -3.70 -11.15
CA SER A 39 -3.23 -4.02 -12.12
C SER A 39 -3.66 -3.69 -13.56
N LYS A 40 -4.93 -3.93 -13.91
CA LYS A 40 -5.47 -3.54 -15.23
C LYS A 40 -5.48 -2.03 -15.45
N ILE A 41 -5.73 -1.25 -14.40
CA ILE A 41 -5.66 0.22 -14.47
C ILE A 41 -4.22 0.65 -14.78
N TYR A 42 -3.24 0.11 -14.04
CA TYR A 42 -1.84 0.42 -14.28
C TYR A 42 -1.36 0.01 -15.67
N ILE A 43 -1.78 -1.16 -16.17
CA ILE A 43 -1.50 -1.58 -17.55
C ILE A 43 -2.10 -0.57 -18.54
N SER A 44 -3.35 -0.16 -18.34
CA SER A 44 -4.02 0.80 -19.23
C SER A 44 -3.30 2.17 -19.25
N VAL A 45 -2.82 2.64 -18.09
CA VAL A 45 -2.00 3.86 -18.01
C VAL A 45 -0.66 3.67 -18.73
N GLY A 46 -0.02 2.51 -18.55
CA GLY A 46 1.20 2.16 -19.26
C GLY A 46 1.01 2.18 -20.78
N ASP A 47 -0.08 1.60 -21.28
CA ASP A 47 -0.40 1.58 -22.71
C ASP A 47 -0.61 2.99 -23.28
N ILE A 48 -1.30 3.86 -22.55
CA ILE A 48 -1.48 5.26 -22.91
C ILE A 48 -0.12 5.98 -22.99
N LEU A 49 0.71 5.84 -21.97
CA LEU A 49 2.03 6.49 -21.93
C LEU A 49 2.94 5.99 -23.04
N ASN A 50 2.93 4.69 -23.30
CA ASN A 50 3.71 4.11 -24.38
C ASN A 50 3.22 4.63 -25.75
N SER A 51 1.90 4.75 -25.94
CA SER A 51 1.31 5.32 -27.17
C SER A 51 1.66 6.80 -27.36
N LEU A 52 1.89 7.54 -26.27
CA LEU A 52 2.37 8.93 -26.30
C LEU A 52 3.90 9.04 -26.49
N GLY A 53 4.60 7.92 -26.67
CA GLY A 53 6.06 7.88 -26.82
C GLY A 53 6.84 7.94 -25.50
N ASN A 54 6.16 7.91 -24.35
CA ASN A 54 6.78 7.86 -23.04
C ASN A 54 6.94 6.41 -22.54
N SER A 55 7.83 5.65 -23.19
CA SER A 55 8.07 4.24 -22.86
C SER A 55 8.68 4.04 -21.46
N ALA A 56 9.46 5.01 -20.96
CA ALA A 56 10.04 4.94 -19.62
C ALA A 56 8.96 5.06 -18.54
N GLY A 57 8.02 6.00 -18.70
CA GLY A 57 6.85 6.11 -17.82
C GLY A 57 5.98 4.86 -17.89
N ALA A 58 5.75 4.34 -19.10
CA ALA A 58 4.98 3.11 -19.30
C ALA A 58 5.58 1.91 -18.55
N ALA A 59 6.89 1.71 -18.66
CA ALA A 59 7.59 0.63 -17.97
C ALA A 59 7.41 0.70 -16.44
N GLY A 60 7.42 1.90 -15.87
CA GLY A 60 7.14 2.12 -14.45
C GLY A 60 5.75 1.61 -14.05
N PHE A 61 4.73 1.93 -14.84
CA PHE A 61 3.36 1.48 -14.57
C PHE A 61 3.15 -0.01 -14.79
N TYR A 62 3.78 -0.61 -15.80
CA TYR A 62 3.77 -2.08 -15.96
C TYR A 62 4.44 -2.79 -14.77
N GLY A 63 5.52 -2.23 -14.25
CA GLY A 63 6.17 -2.71 -13.02
C GLY A 63 5.25 -2.64 -11.81
N GLN A 64 4.52 -1.53 -11.64
CA GLN A 64 3.52 -1.39 -10.56
C GLN A 64 2.38 -2.39 -10.68
N ALA A 65 1.85 -2.63 -11.89
CA ALA A 65 0.82 -3.64 -12.13
C ALA A 65 1.28 -5.03 -11.66
N THR A 66 2.54 -5.37 -11.95
CA THR A 66 3.15 -6.65 -11.55
C THR A 66 3.35 -6.73 -10.04
N GLY A 67 3.86 -5.66 -9.41
CA GLY A 67 4.10 -5.61 -7.97
C GLY A 67 2.80 -5.77 -7.15
N VAL A 68 1.71 -5.14 -7.59
CA VAL A 68 0.40 -5.29 -6.93
C VAL A 68 -0.12 -6.73 -7.04
N LEU A 69 0.02 -7.37 -8.20
CA LEU A 69 -0.38 -8.77 -8.36
C LEU A 69 0.46 -9.71 -7.48
N GLN A 70 1.78 -9.55 -7.46
CA GLN A 70 2.67 -10.39 -6.66
C GLN A 70 2.45 -10.22 -5.16
N GLY A 71 2.13 -9.01 -4.71
CA GLY A 71 1.89 -8.72 -3.29
C GLY A 71 0.53 -9.22 -2.76
N ALA A 72 -0.44 -9.48 -3.65
CA ALA A 72 -1.83 -9.76 -3.25
C ALA A 72 -2.36 -11.12 -3.74
N CYS A 73 -1.79 -11.69 -4.79
CA CYS A 73 -2.22 -12.97 -5.36
C CYS A 73 -1.16 -14.05 -5.07
N PRO A 74 -1.49 -15.11 -4.31
CA PRO A 74 -0.60 -16.26 -4.16
C PRO A 74 -0.43 -16.98 -5.51
N ALA A 75 0.78 -17.49 -5.76
CA ALA A 75 1.14 -18.23 -6.97
C ALA A 75 0.43 -19.58 -7.09
#